data_AF-A0A6M0F527-F1
#
_entry.id   AF-A0A6M0F527-F1
#
_cell.length_a   1.000
_cell.length_b   1.000
_cell.length_c   1.000
_cell.angle_alpha   90.00
_cell.angle_beta   90.00
_cell.angle_gamma   90.00
#
_symmetry.space_group_name_H-M   'P 1'
#
loop_
_entity.id
_entity.type
_entity.pdbx_description
1 polymer ?
#
loop_
_entity_poly.entity_id
_entity_poly.type
_entity_poly.pdbx_seq_one_letter_code
_entity_poly.pdbx_strand_id
1 'polypeptide(L)'
;MDKLKDLYKSYEEKPINDALLLRTSNRIIEHLTTEDHETPSTLFLHLMSQGNPLTLVILLLKLVLICRHVRTHLESRVADLIRYYEQYNLNDCQWVISFFEIFKIAMTIHAENIEYTLVSVSGEDDSTGRATEVTQRYRIFSRVRSQVVGEDSGEYQAILEGLMMSEGDQSLE
;
A
#
# COMPACT_ATOMS: atom_id res chain seq x y z
N MET A 1 -25.66 12.20 3.58
CA MET A 1 -24.55 13.17 3.76
C MET A 1 -24.32 13.52 5.22
N ASP A 2 -25.32 13.42 6.08
CA ASP A 2 -25.32 14.13 7.37
C ASP A 2 -24.47 13.48 8.48
N LYS A 3 -24.19 12.17 8.40
CA LYS A 3 -23.23 11.46 9.29
C LYS A 3 -21.84 12.15 9.38
N LEU A 4 -21.43 12.91 8.36
CA LEU A 4 -20.13 13.56 8.32
C LEU A 4 -20.11 14.94 9.00
N LYS A 5 -21.26 15.63 9.09
CA LYS A 5 -21.34 17.03 9.58
C LYS A 5 -21.14 17.19 11.09
N ASP A 6 -21.40 16.14 11.87
CA ASP A 6 -21.19 16.13 13.32
C ASP A 6 -19.85 15.47 13.72
N LEU A 7 -19.10 14.95 12.74
CA LEU A 7 -17.83 14.28 13.00
C LEU A 7 -16.74 15.32 13.30
N TYR A 8 -16.18 15.28 14.52
CA TYR A 8 -15.06 16.13 14.96
C TYR A 8 -15.28 17.66 14.93
N LYS A 9 -16.52 18.14 15.13
CA LYS A 9 -16.82 19.58 15.33
C LYS A 9 -15.87 20.32 16.29
N SER A 10 -15.37 19.64 17.32
CA SER A 10 -14.37 20.18 18.26
C SER A 10 -12.96 20.39 17.67
N TYR A 11 -12.78 20.19 16.37
CA TYR A 11 -11.54 20.36 15.61
C TYR A 11 -11.69 21.25 14.36
N GLU A 12 -12.85 21.86 14.08
CA GLU A 12 -13.05 22.68 12.86
C GLU A 12 -12.03 23.82 12.69
N GLU A 13 -11.51 24.39 13.78
CA GLU A 13 -10.50 25.46 13.77
C GLU A 13 -9.10 25.01 14.24
N LYS A 14 -8.86 23.70 14.39
CA LYS A 14 -7.56 23.17 14.85
C LYS A 14 -6.68 22.75 13.68
N PRO A 15 -5.34 22.93 13.77
CA PRO A 15 -4.44 22.40 12.75
C PRO A 15 -4.59 20.88 12.66
N ILE A 16 -4.55 20.36 11.42
CA ILE A 16 -4.61 18.92 11.17
C ILE A 16 -3.37 18.29 11.81
N ASN A 17 -3.62 17.37 12.75
CA ASN A 17 -2.61 16.55 13.40
C ASN A 17 -2.76 15.11 12.87
N ASP A 18 -1.65 14.38 12.74
CA ASP A 18 -1.60 13.00 12.26
C ASP A 18 -2.61 12.08 12.98
N ALA A 19 -2.86 12.30 14.27
CA ALA A 19 -3.87 11.55 15.02
C ALA A 19 -5.31 11.80 14.52
N LEU A 20 -5.65 13.03 14.13
CA LEU A 20 -6.95 13.37 13.55
C LEU A 20 -7.05 12.88 12.10
N LEU A 21 -5.95 12.96 11.35
CA LEU A 21 -5.85 12.44 9.99
C LEU A 21 -6.07 10.92 9.95
N LEU A 22 -5.34 10.16 10.77
CA LEU A 22 -5.49 8.71 10.93
C LEU A 22 -6.93 8.34 11.32
N ARG A 23 -7.49 9.00 12.33
CA ARG A 23 -8.84 8.70 12.82
C ARG A 23 -9.93 9.03 11.81
N THR A 24 -9.75 10.07 11.01
CA THR A 24 -10.67 10.45 9.93
C THR A 24 -10.54 9.49 8.75
N SER A 25 -9.33 9.15 8.31
CA SER A 25 -9.10 8.22 7.21
C SER A 25 -9.58 6.80 7.54
N ASN A 26 -9.38 6.29 8.76
CA ASN A 26 -9.98 5.01 9.17
C ASN A 26 -11.50 5.05 9.07
N ARG A 27 -12.14 6.13 9.54
CA ARG A 27 -13.60 6.28 9.45
C ARG A 27 -14.10 6.37 8.00
N ILE A 28 -13.33 7.01 7.11
CA ILE A 28 -13.62 7.03 5.67
C ILE A 28 -13.47 5.62 5.08
N ILE A 29 -12.45 4.85 5.47
CA ILE A 29 -12.28 3.46 5.03
C ILE A 29 -13.47 2.60 5.47
N GLU A 30 -13.91 2.68 6.73
CA GLU A 30 -15.12 2.00 7.24
C GLU A 30 -16.34 2.32 6.36
N HIS A 31 -16.60 3.62 6.10
CA HIS A 31 -17.68 4.03 5.22
C HIS A 31 -17.52 3.56 3.76
N LEU A 32 -16.31 3.33 3.26
CA LEU A 32 -16.04 2.84 1.91
C LEU A 32 -15.94 1.31 1.80
N THR A 33 -15.99 0.57 2.91
CA THR A 33 -15.78 -0.89 2.93
C THR A 33 -16.85 -1.58 3.78
N THR A 34 -16.71 -1.57 5.10
CA THR A 34 -17.67 -2.09 6.08
C THR A 34 -17.69 -1.20 7.33
N GLU A 35 -18.88 -0.79 7.77
CA GLU A 35 -19.08 0.03 8.97
C GLU A 35 -19.23 -0.79 10.26
N ASP A 36 -19.61 -2.06 10.14
CA ASP A 36 -19.94 -3.00 11.23
C ASP A 36 -18.98 -4.19 11.34
N HIS A 37 -18.04 -4.32 10.39
CA HIS A 37 -17.10 -5.45 10.21
C HIS A 37 -17.76 -6.78 9.81
N GLU A 38 -19.06 -6.78 9.50
CA GLU A 38 -19.83 -7.97 9.12
C GLU A 38 -20.45 -7.83 7.74
N THR A 39 -20.91 -6.64 7.36
CA THR A 39 -21.61 -6.38 6.09
C THR A 39 -20.94 -5.28 5.27
N PRO A 40 -21.02 -5.35 3.93
CA PRO A 40 -20.54 -4.29 3.05
C PRO A 40 -21.33 -3.00 3.29
N SER A 41 -20.63 -1.87 3.39
CA SER A 41 -21.28 -0.58 3.61
C SER A 41 -22.22 -0.24 2.44
N THR A 42 -23.25 0.57 2.72
CA THR A 42 -24.18 1.01 1.67
C THR A 42 -23.45 1.80 0.57
N LEU A 43 -22.40 2.56 0.92
CA LEU A 43 -21.57 3.28 -0.04
C LEU A 43 -20.68 2.34 -0.87
N PHE A 44 -20.13 1.28 -0.28
CA PHE A 44 -19.40 0.25 -1.03
C PHE A 44 -20.30 -0.35 -2.12
N LEU A 45 -21.50 -0.80 -1.74
CA LEU A 45 -22.47 -1.36 -2.68
C LEU A 45 -22.88 -0.36 -3.78
N HIS A 46 -23.06 0.94 -3.44
CA HIS A 46 -23.39 1.97 -4.43
C HIS A 46 -22.24 2.28 -5.40
N LEU A 47 -21.00 2.37 -4.90
CA LEU A 47 -19.84 2.62 -5.77
C LEU A 47 -19.57 1.44 -6.70
N MET A 48 -19.82 0.23 -6.21
CA MET A 48 -19.67 -1.00 -6.98
C MET A 48 -20.80 -1.20 -8.00
N SER A 49 -22.04 -0.81 -7.68
CA SER A 49 -23.17 -0.85 -8.64
C SER A 49 -23.03 0.15 -9.80
N GLN A 50 -22.23 1.21 -9.64
CA GLN A 50 -21.88 2.15 -10.72
C GLN A 50 -20.84 1.57 -11.71
N GLY A 51 -20.40 0.32 -11.53
CA GLY A 51 -19.65 -0.42 -12.54
C GLY A 51 -18.17 -0.02 -12.70
N ASN A 52 -17.62 0.81 -11.81
CA ASN A 52 -16.22 1.22 -11.84
C ASN A 52 -15.47 0.86 -10.54
N PRO A 53 -15.06 -0.43 -10.36
CA PRO A 53 -14.25 -0.85 -9.22
C PRO A 53 -12.95 -0.05 -9.07
N LEU A 54 -12.36 0.36 -10.19
CA LEU A 54 -11.09 1.07 -10.25
C LEU A 54 -11.18 2.47 -9.60
N THR A 55 -12.32 3.16 -9.70
CA THR A 55 -12.55 4.43 -8.97
C THR A 55 -12.46 4.23 -7.45
N LEU A 56 -13.09 3.19 -6.91
CA LEU A 56 -13.02 2.88 -5.47
C LEU A 56 -11.60 2.49 -5.06
N VAL A 57 -10.92 1.63 -5.83
CA VAL A 57 -9.53 1.24 -5.56
C VAL A 57 -8.58 2.46 -5.55
N ILE A 58 -8.70 3.38 -6.52
CA ILE A 58 -7.89 4.61 -6.55
C ILE A 58 -8.18 5.49 -5.32
N LEU A 59 -9.43 5.56 -4.88
CA LEU A 59 -9.81 6.36 -3.71
C LEU A 59 -9.24 5.76 -2.41
N LEU A 60 -9.29 4.44 -2.25
CA LEU A 60 -8.66 3.72 -1.14
C LEU A 60 -7.13 3.87 -1.16
N LEU A 61 -6.50 3.77 -2.34
CA LEU A 61 -5.07 3.98 -2.52
C LEU A 61 -4.65 5.41 -2.13
N LYS A 62 -5.44 6.43 -2.49
CA LYS A 62 -5.21 7.82 -2.07
C LYS A 62 -5.23 7.99 -0.56
N LEU A 63 -6.09 7.27 0.17
CA LEU A 63 -6.12 7.31 1.64
C LEU A 63 -4.83 6.73 2.25
N VAL A 64 -4.31 5.64 1.69
CA VAL A 64 -3.02 5.04 2.09
C VAL A 64 -1.84 5.97 1.77
N LEU A 65 -1.85 6.64 0.62
CA LEU A 65 -0.86 7.65 0.24
C LEU A 65 -0.85 8.85 1.20
N ILE A 66 -2.04 9.32 1.62
CA ILE A 66 -2.18 10.46 2.54
C ILE A 66 -1.75 10.09 3.96
N CYS A 67 -2.08 8.89 4.43
CA CYS A 67 -1.74 8.45 5.79
C CYS A 67 -1.35 6.96 5.79
N ARG A 68 -0.05 6.67 5.64
CA ARG A 68 0.48 5.29 5.50
C ARG A 68 0.08 4.36 6.66
N HIS A 69 -0.16 4.90 7.86
CA HIS A 69 -0.65 4.16 9.03
C HIS A 69 -2.05 3.53 8.86
N VAL A 70 -2.87 3.98 7.90
CA VAL A 70 -4.20 3.39 7.63
C VAL A 70 -4.12 2.06 6.89
N ARG A 71 -2.95 1.72 6.32
CA ARG A 71 -2.79 0.55 5.43
C ARG A 71 -3.22 -0.75 6.11
N THR A 72 -2.74 -1.01 7.33
CA THR A 72 -3.09 -2.22 8.10
C THR A 72 -4.60 -2.27 8.43
N HIS A 73 -5.22 -1.11 8.69
CA HIS A 73 -6.66 -1.03 8.92
C HIS A 73 -7.44 -1.35 7.64
N LEU A 74 -7.02 -0.81 6.49
CA LEU A 74 -7.61 -1.11 5.18
C LEU A 74 -7.48 -2.59 4.82
N GLU A 75 -6.32 -3.20 5.02
CA GLU A 75 -6.10 -4.64 4.78
C GLU A 75 -7.02 -5.49 5.67
N SER A 76 -7.25 -5.10 6.93
CA SER A 76 -8.23 -5.76 7.80
C SER A 76 -9.66 -5.62 7.26
N ARG A 77 -10.09 -4.43 6.83
CA ARG A 77 -11.45 -4.23 6.28
C ARG A 77 -11.68 -4.97 4.97
N VAL A 78 -10.64 -5.12 4.14
CA VAL A 78 -10.69 -5.95 2.93
C VAL A 78 -10.77 -7.44 3.29
N ALA A 79 -10.09 -7.91 4.34
CA ALA A 79 -10.23 -9.28 4.82
C ALA A 79 -11.66 -9.56 5.36
N ASP A 80 -12.28 -8.60 6.05
CA ASP A 80 -13.67 -8.71 6.50
C ASP A 80 -14.64 -8.82 5.31
N LEU A 81 -14.45 -8.00 4.26
CA LEU A 81 -15.22 -8.11 3.01
C LEU A 81 -15.01 -9.46 2.29
N ILE A 82 -13.78 -9.97 2.22
CA ILE A 82 -13.50 -11.28 1.60
C ILE A 82 -14.30 -12.38 2.32
N ARG A 83 -14.24 -12.43 3.66
CA ARG A 83 -15.02 -13.37 4.48
C ARG A 83 -16.53 -13.25 4.25
N TYR A 84 -17.05 -12.03 4.15
CA TYR A 84 -18.46 -11.81 3.82
C TYR A 84 -18.83 -12.37 2.44
N TYR A 85 -17.94 -12.32 1.44
CA TYR A 85 -18.22 -12.82 0.10
C TYR A 85 -17.93 -14.32 -0.10
N GLU A 86 -17.12 -14.95 0.77
CA GLU A 86 -16.84 -16.40 0.75
C GLU A 86 -18.10 -17.28 0.91
N GLN A 87 -19.18 -16.77 1.51
CA GLN A 87 -20.44 -17.50 1.70
C GLN A 87 -21.35 -17.53 0.45
N TYR A 88 -21.01 -16.81 -0.62
CA TYR A 88 -21.81 -16.69 -1.83
C TYR A 88 -21.18 -17.45 -3.02
N ASN A 89 -21.97 -17.69 -4.06
CA ASN A 89 -21.47 -18.33 -5.28
C ASN A 89 -20.58 -17.36 -6.08
N LEU A 90 -19.47 -17.87 -6.60
CA LEU A 90 -18.51 -17.14 -7.46
C LEU A 90 -19.19 -16.44 -8.65
N ASN A 91 -20.25 -17.06 -9.21
CA ASN A 91 -20.99 -16.50 -10.35
C ASN A 91 -21.71 -15.19 -10.00
N ASP A 92 -22.23 -15.08 -8.77
CA ASP A 92 -22.97 -13.90 -8.30
C ASP A 92 -22.02 -12.80 -7.79
N CYS A 93 -20.75 -13.15 -7.56
CA CYS A 93 -19.71 -12.30 -6.96
C CYS A 93 -18.67 -11.76 -7.95
N GLN A 94 -18.83 -11.97 -9.26
CA GLN A 94 -17.85 -11.56 -10.27
C GLN A 94 -17.41 -10.09 -10.17
N TRP A 95 -18.36 -9.20 -9.84
CA TRP A 95 -18.12 -7.77 -9.67
C TRP A 95 -17.19 -7.45 -8.48
N VAL A 96 -17.30 -8.19 -7.36
CA VAL A 96 -16.45 -7.96 -6.18
C VAL A 96 -15.11 -8.69 -6.28
N ILE A 97 -15.09 -9.84 -6.96
CA ILE A 97 -13.84 -10.54 -7.32
C ILE A 97 -12.97 -9.61 -8.18
N SER A 98 -13.53 -8.98 -9.20
CA SER A 98 -12.83 -8.00 -10.03
C SER A 98 -12.30 -6.81 -9.21
N PHE A 99 -13.07 -6.32 -8.23
CA PHE A 99 -12.59 -5.31 -7.28
C PHE A 99 -11.37 -5.78 -6.48
N PHE A 100 -11.41 -6.99 -5.90
CA PHE A 100 -10.28 -7.52 -5.13
C PHE A 100 -9.04 -7.75 -5.98
N GLU A 101 -9.18 -8.16 -7.24
CA GLU A 101 -8.06 -8.29 -8.19
C GLU A 101 -7.41 -6.94 -8.48
N ILE A 102 -8.21 -5.92 -8.85
CA ILE A 102 -7.72 -4.56 -9.12
C ILE A 102 -7.10 -3.95 -7.86
N PHE A 103 -7.71 -4.15 -6.69
CA PHE A 103 -7.20 -3.73 -5.39
C PHE A 103 -5.83 -4.34 -5.10
N LYS A 104 -5.71 -5.67 -5.22
CA LYS A 104 -4.45 -6.41 -5.02
C LYS A 104 -3.35 -5.89 -5.94
N ILE A 105 -3.65 -5.66 -7.22
CA ILE A 105 -2.69 -5.12 -8.19
C ILE A 105 -2.23 -3.71 -7.76
N ALA A 106 -3.16 -2.80 -7.47
CA ALA A 106 -2.86 -1.43 -7.07
C ALA A 106 -2.02 -1.36 -5.77
N MET A 107 -2.39 -2.12 -4.75
CA MET A 107 -1.66 -2.20 -3.49
C MET A 107 -0.28 -2.86 -3.64
N THR A 108 -0.13 -3.82 -4.56
CA THR A 108 1.19 -4.42 -4.88
C THR A 108 2.09 -3.42 -5.58
N ILE A 109 1.58 -2.69 -6.58
CA ILE A 109 2.33 -1.63 -7.29
C ILE A 109 2.79 -0.53 -6.33
N HIS A 110 1.97 -0.20 -5.32
CA HIS A 110 2.31 0.77 -4.28
C HIS A 110 3.09 0.18 -3.09
N ALA A 111 3.52 -1.08 -3.13
CA ALA A 111 4.29 -1.64 -2.03
C ALA A 111 5.68 -1.00 -1.95
N GLU A 112 5.90 -0.20 -0.91
CA GLU A 112 7.07 0.69 -0.69
C GLU A 112 8.44 -0.01 -0.78
N ASN A 113 8.46 -1.33 -0.61
CA ASN A 113 9.66 -2.16 -0.63
C ASN A 113 9.85 -2.92 -1.95
N ILE A 114 9.14 -2.57 -3.03
CA ILE A 114 9.29 -3.18 -4.36
C ILE A 114 9.90 -2.18 -5.34
N GLU A 115 11.02 -2.58 -5.93
CA GLU A 115 11.68 -1.87 -7.02
C GLU A 115 11.21 -2.48 -8.35
N TYR A 116 10.75 -1.63 -9.28
CA TYR A 116 10.27 -2.03 -10.60
C TYR A 116 11.28 -1.63 -11.67
N THR A 117 11.86 -2.61 -12.36
CA THR A 117 12.84 -2.39 -13.44
C THR A 117 12.21 -2.75 -14.78
N LEU A 118 12.33 -1.85 -15.76
CA LEU A 118 12.01 -2.11 -17.16
C LEU A 118 13.25 -2.65 -17.87
N VAL A 119 13.14 -3.85 -18.44
CA VAL A 119 14.17 -4.43 -19.31
C VAL A 119 13.67 -4.42 -20.74
N SER A 120 14.36 -3.69 -21.61
CA SER A 120 14.14 -3.78 -23.06
C SER A 120 14.60 -5.15 -23.54
N VAL A 121 13.67 -5.97 -24.05
CA VAL A 121 14.06 -7.14 -24.85
C VAL A 121 14.39 -6.61 -26.24
N SER A 122 15.68 -6.32 -26.47
CA SER A 122 16.20 -6.18 -27.83
C SER A 122 15.89 -7.48 -28.56
N GLY A 123 15.12 -7.40 -29.65
CA GLY A 123 14.99 -8.53 -30.56
C GLY A 123 16.36 -8.81 -31.17
N GLU A 124 16.74 -10.08 -31.25
CA GLU A 124 17.82 -10.46 -32.15
C GLU A 124 17.37 -10.11 -33.58
N ASP A 125 18.24 -9.42 -34.32
CA ASP A 125 17.92 -8.85 -35.65
C ASP A 125 17.64 -9.97 -36.67
N ASP A 126 16.36 -10.37 -36.82
CA ASP A 126 15.94 -11.23 -37.91
C ASP A 126 15.87 -10.42 -39.21
N SER A 127 16.81 -10.70 -40.11
CA SER A 127 17.16 -9.82 -41.23
C SER A 127 16.17 -9.91 -42.39
N THR A 128 14.95 -9.38 -42.25
CA THR A 128 14.05 -9.11 -43.39
C THR A 128 13.31 -7.79 -43.21
N GLY A 129 13.58 -6.84 -44.09
CA GLY A 129 13.05 -5.48 -43.98
C GLY A 129 11.54 -5.39 -44.22
N ARG A 130 10.80 -4.94 -43.19
CA ARG A 130 9.56 -4.19 -43.37
C ARG A 130 9.39 -3.22 -42.20
N ALA A 131 9.41 -1.92 -42.49
CA ALA A 131 9.16 -0.90 -41.47
C ALA A 131 7.69 -1.00 -41.01
N THR A 132 7.49 -1.51 -39.81
CA THR A 132 6.21 -1.54 -39.10
C THR A 132 6.57 -1.40 -37.63
N GLU A 133 5.82 -0.58 -36.90
CA GLU A 133 6.21 -0.02 -35.60
C GLU A 133 6.85 -1.06 -34.68
N VAL A 134 8.10 -0.80 -34.26
CA VAL A 134 8.78 -1.64 -33.29
C VAL A 134 8.08 -1.47 -31.96
N THR A 135 7.13 -2.36 -31.68
CA THR A 135 6.53 -2.55 -30.35
C THR A 135 7.63 -3.04 -29.42
N GLN A 136 8.43 -2.10 -28.89
CA GLN A 136 9.56 -2.37 -28.01
C GLN A 136 9.06 -3.20 -26.82
N ARG A 137 9.44 -4.48 -26.80
CA ARG A 137 8.85 -5.48 -25.92
C ARG A 137 9.49 -5.41 -24.54
N TYR A 138 9.20 -4.34 -23.81
CA TYR A 138 9.64 -4.18 -22.43
C TYR A 138 9.05 -5.28 -21.54
N ARG A 139 9.90 -5.87 -20.70
CA ARG A 139 9.48 -6.75 -19.60
C ARG A 139 9.64 -5.99 -18.28
N ILE A 140 8.60 -6.01 -17.46
CA ILE A 140 8.61 -5.47 -16.10
C ILE A 140 9.11 -6.57 -15.16
N PHE A 141 10.12 -6.26 -14.35
CA PHE A 141 10.59 -7.11 -13.27
C PHE A 141 10.40 -6.39 -11.94
N SER A 142 9.87 -7.08 -10.93
CA SER A 142 9.76 -6.59 -9.55
C SER A 142 10.79 -7.28 -8.66
N ARG A 143 11.58 -6.51 -7.91
CA ARG A 143 12.46 -7.04 -6.87
C ARG A 143 12.09 -6.43 -5.53
N VAL A 144 11.97 -7.26 -4.50
CA VAL A 144 11.91 -6.76 -3.12
C VAL A 144 13.25 -6.10 -2.82
N ARG A 145 13.25 -4.85 -2.35
CA ARG A 145 14.47 -4.22 -1.82
C ARG A 145 14.88 -5.02 -0.59
N SER A 146 15.94 -5.80 -0.72
CA SER A 146 16.64 -6.31 0.46
C SER A 146 17.15 -5.10 1.21
N GLN A 147 16.71 -4.93 2.46
CA GLN A 147 17.41 -4.04 3.37
C GLN A 147 18.83 -4.59 3.50
N VAL A 148 19.81 -3.84 3.01
CA VAL A 148 21.20 -4.03 3.43
C VAL A 148 21.24 -3.51 4.86
N VAL A 149 21.14 -4.41 5.83
CA VAL A 149 21.55 -4.11 7.21
C VAL A 149 23.06 -4.00 7.16
N GLY A 150 23.57 -2.77 7.03
CA GLY A 150 24.98 -2.57 6.71
C GLY A 150 25.38 -1.12 6.47
N GLU A 151 25.06 -0.22 7.40
CA GLU A 151 25.76 1.07 7.51
C GLU A 151 25.77 1.63 8.95
N ASP A 152 25.64 0.76 9.97
CA ASP A 152 25.72 1.14 11.39
C ASP A 152 26.80 0.35 12.16
N SER A 153 27.40 -0.70 11.57
CA SER A 153 28.45 -1.50 12.23
C SER A 153 29.78 -0.74 12.40
N GLY A 154 29.97 0.38 11.71
CA GLY A 154 31.15 1.22 11.85
C GLY A 154 31.21 1.95 13.19
N GLU A 155 30.08 2.48 13.68
CA GLU A 155 30.06 3.21 14.95
C GLU A 155 30.26 2.28 16.15
N TYR A 156 29.61 1.10 16.18
CA TYR A 156 29.84 0.14 17.27
C TYR A 156 31.28 -0.39 17.29
N GLN A 157 31.92 -0.58 16.13
CA GLN A 157 33.32 -1.01 16.06
C GLN A 157 34.26 0.10 16.60
N ALA A 158 34.03 1.36 16.22
CA ALA A 158 34.80 2.50 16.73
C ALA A 158 34.59 2.73 18.24
N ILE A 159 33.37 2.53 18.75
CA ILE A 159 33.06 2.59 20.18
C ILE A 159 33.76 1.45 20.95
N LEU A 160 33.78 0.23 20.40
CA LEU A 160 34.47 -0.91 21.00
C LEU A 160 36.00 -0.75 21.00
N GLU A 161 36.60 -0.25 19.92
CA GLU A 161 38.03 0.08 19.89
C GLU A 161 38.37 1.21 20.88
N GLY A 162 37.50 2.23 20.99
CA GLY A 162 37.64 3.31 21.96
C GLY A 162 37.56 2.83 23.42
N LEU A 163 36.68 1.89 23.76
CA LEU A 163 36.65 1.28 25.09
C LEU A 163 37.87 0.40 25.36
N MET A 164 38.27 -0.47 24.42
CA MET A 164 39.44 -1.35 24.61
C MET A 164 40.76 -0.59 24.69
N MET A 165 40.88 0.61 24.12
CA MET A 165 42.04 1.48 24.31
C MET A 165 42.02 2.25 25.64
N SER A 166 40.89 2.34 26.34
CA SER A 166 40.79 3.05 27.63
C SER A 166 41.19 2.21 28.84
N GLU A 167 41.28 0.89 28.73
CA GLU A 167 41.68 -0.01 29.84
C GLU A 167 43.18 -0.32 29.87
N GLY A 168 43.97 0.28 28.95
CA GLY A 168 45.40 -0.03 28.77
C GLY A 168 46.40 0.73 29.65
N ASP A 169 45.97 1.75 30.40
CA ASP A 169 46.89 2.69 31.10
C ASP A 169 46.58 2.86 32.61
N GLN A 170 46.38 1.74 33.31
CA GLN A 170 46.43 1.68 34.77
C GLN A 170 47.27 0.49 35.26
N SER A 171 48.51 0.39 34.75
CA SER A 171 49.55 -0.48 35.33
C SER A 171 50.95 -0.09 34.83
N LEU A 172 51.56 0.92 35.46
CA LEU A 172 52.95 0.89 35.95
C LEU A 172 53.34 2.25 36.60
N GLU A 173 54.02 2.14 37.75
CA GLU A 173 54.63 3.21 38.60
C GLU A 173 53.68 4.10 39.43
#